data_AF-A0A8X6S0G2-F1
#
_entry.id   AF-A0A8X6S0G2-F1
#
_cell.length_a   1.000
_cell.length_b   1.000
_cell.length_c   1.000
_cell.angle_alpha   90.00
_cell.angle_beta   90.00
_cell.angle_gamma   90.00
#
_symmetry.space_group_name_H-M   'P 1'
#
loop_
_entity.id
_entity.type
_entity.pdbx_description
1 polymer ?
#
loop_
_entity_poly.entity_id
_entity_poly.type
_entity_poly.pdbx_seq_one_letter_code
_entity_poly.pdbx_strand_id
1 'polypeptide(L)'
;MQRNTNKKCSSCGEGHEANDTDCKRYKEEIEILKIKVQQQISRNEAVEKFQREKKTSYSAKTYNDQTEKIENLEKKLAKLEMKFEETNNIFEKKLEQIVQLFTSELNTVVAQINLRFSSLMNTMESTLKKLHPI
;
A
#
# COMPACT_ATOMS: atom_id res chain seq x y z
N MET A 1 -47.33 -35.68 -31.65
CA MET A 1 -46.01 -36.32 -31.43
C MET A 1 -45.03 -35.29 -30.91
N GLN A 2 -44.70 -35.35 -29.61
CA GLN A 2 -43.78 -34.40 -28.96
C GLN A 2 -42.33 -34.69 -29.37
N ARG A 3 -41.60 -33.70 -29.92
CA ARG A 3 -40.13 -33.75 -30.02
C ARG A 3 -39.55 -32.99 -28.85
N ASN A 4 -38.99 -33.72 -27.90
CA ASN A 4 -38.35 -33.20 -26.70
C ASN A 4 -36.98 -32.59 -27.09
N THR A 5 -36.89 -31.28 -27.25
CA THR A 5 -35.66 -30.56 -27.69
C THR A 5 -34.74 -30.15 -26.54
N ASN A 6 -34.87 -30.74 -25.35
CA ASN A 6 -33.91 -30.57 -24.27
C ASN A 6 -32.75 -31.56 -24.43
N LYS A 7 -31.79 -31.27 -25.32
CA LYS A 7 -30.47 -31.93 -25.29
C LYS A 7 -29.75 -31.46 -24.04
N LYS A 8 -30.04 -32.10 -22.91
CA LYS A 8 -29.26 -31.93 -21.69
C LYS A 8 -27.95 -32.69 -21.84
N CYS A 9 -26.85 -32.07 -21.46
CA CYS A 9 -25.55 -32.74 -21.47
C CYS A 9 -25.56 -33.94 -20.52
N SER A 10 -25.08 -35.09 -20.98
CA SER A 10 -24.96 -36.31 -20.18
C SER A 10 -23.96 -36.19 -19.02
N SER A 11 -23.04 -35.23 -19.08
CA SER A 11 -21.99 -35.04 -18.06
C SER A 11 -22.41 -34.09 -16.94
N CYS A 12 -23.14 -33.00 -17.24
CA CYS A 12 -23.54 -31.99 -16.24
C CYS A 12 -25.05 -31.73 -16.13
N GLY A 13 -25.88 -32.23 -17.06
CA GLY A 13 -27.33 -32.02 -17.08
C GLY A 13 -27.79 -30.64 -17.57
N GLU A 14 -26.87 -29.76 -17.96
CA GLU A 14 -27.16 -28.41 -18.46
C GLU A 14 -27.54 -28.40 -19.95
N GLY A 15 -28.16 -27.31 -20.41
CA GLY A 15 -28.70 -27.15 -21.77
C GLY A 15 -27.63 -26.81 -22.81
N HIS A 16 -26.60 -27.64 -22.94
CA HIS A 16 -25.57 -27.54 -23.98
C HIS A 16 -25.35 -28.90 -24.65
N GLU A 17 -24.57 -28.94 -25.74
CA GLU A 17 -24.39 -30.17 -26.52
C GLU A 17 -23.72 -31.28 -25.70
N ALA A 18 -24.04 -32.54 -26.04
CA ALA A 18 -23.40 -33.70 -25.43
C ALA A 18 -21.93 -33.77 -25.89
N ASN A 19 -21.02 -34.01 -24.95
CA ASN A 19 -19.56 -33.93 -25.16
C ASN A 19 -19.07 -32.55 -25.62
N ASP A 20 -19.82 -31.48 -25.30
CA ASP A 20 -19.34 -30.12 -25.47
C ASP A 20 -17.97 -29.99 -24.79
N THR A 21 -16.98 -29.62 -25.58
CA THR A 21 -15.60 -29.47 -25.11
C THR A 21 -15.48 -28.40 -24.05
N ASP A 22 -16.43 -27.47 -23.91
CA ASP A 22 -16.45 -26.45 -22.86
C ASP A 22 -17.21 -26.84 -21.59
N CYS A 23 -17.83 -28.02 -21.58
CA CYS A 23 -18.44 -28.56 -20.37
C CYS A 23 -17.37 -28.85 -19.31
N LYS A 24 -17.40 -28.09 -18.21
CA LYS A 24 -16.46 -28.26 -17.09
C LYS A 24 -16.42 -29.69 -16.57
N ARG A 25 -17.59 -30.33 -16.42
CA ARG A 25 -17.70 -31.69 -15.89
C ARG A 25 -17.18 -32.75 -16.87
N TYR A 26 -17.31 -32.49 -18.16
CA TYR A 26 -16.69 -33.32 -19.20
C TYR A 26 -15.16 -33.20 -19.17
N LYS A 27 -14.61 -31.98 -19.08
CA LYS A 27 -13.15 -31.75 -18.93
C LYS A 27 -12.58 -32.48 -17.71
N GLU A 28 -13.25 -32.37 -16.56
CA GLU A 28 -12.83 -33.06 -15.33
C GLU A 28 -12.88 -34.60 -15.48
N GLU A 29 -13.91 -35.13 -16.14
CA GLU A 29 -14.05 -36.57 -16.39
C GLU A 29 -12.95 -37.11 -17.33
N ILE A 30 -12.55 -36.35 -18.35
CA ILE A 30 -11.44 -36.71 -19.24
C ILE A 30 -10.11 -36.80 -18.46
N GLU A 31 -9.83 -35.85 -17.57
CA GLU A 31 -8.62 -35.88 -16.73
C GLU A 31 -8.64 -37.07 -15.74
N ILE A 32 -9.80 -37.37 -15.14
CA ILE A 32 -9.96 -38.56 -14.29
C ILE A 32 -9.69 -39.85 -15.08
N LEU A 33 -10.22 -39.95 -16.31
CA LEU A 33 -9.98 -41.10 -17.18
C LEU A 33 -8.51 -41.22 -17.59
N LYS A 34 -7.84 -40.09 -17.82
CA LYS A 34 -6.40 -40.06 -18.12
C LYS A 34 -5.58 -40.60 -16.94
N ILE A 35 -5.85 -40.14 -15.71
CA ILE A 35 -5.20 -40.66 -14.48
C ILE A 35 -5.46 -42.16 -14.35
N LYS A 36 -6.71 -42.60 -14.54
CA LYS A 36 -7.11 -44.01 -14.49
C LYS A 36 -6.28 -44.86 -15.45
N VAL A 37 -6.16 -44.44 -16.71
CA VAL A 37 -5.44 -45.17 -17.76
C VAL A 37 -3.93 -45.16 -17.50
N GLN A 38 -3.36 -44.01 -17.15
CA GLN A 38 -1.93 -43.85 -16.93
C GLN A 38 -1.41 -44.65 -15.74
N GLN A 39 -2.23 -44.77 -14.70
CA GLN A 39 -1.81 -45.39 -13.43
C GLN A 39 -2.44 -46.77 -13.19
N GLN A 40 -3.29 -47.23 -14.12
CA GLN A 40 -3.99 -48.51 -14.05
C GLN A 40 -4.77 -48.72 -12.73
N ILE A 41 -5.35 -47.65 -12.20
CA ILE A 41 -6.15 -47.68 -10.96
C ILE A 41 -7.65 -47.72 -11.25
N SER A 42 -8.45 -48.01 -10.23
CA SER A 42 -9.90 -47.94 -10.36
C SER A 42 -10.38 -46.51 -10.60
N ARG A 43 -11.60 -46.36 -11.12
CA ARG A 43 -12.21 -45.04 -11.32
C ARG A 43 -12.30 -44.26 -10.00
N ASN A 44 -12.67 -44.93 -8.91
CA ASN A 44 -12.83 -44.28 -7.61
C ASN A 44 -11.49 -43.73 -7.10
N GLU A 45 -10.42 -44.51 -7.21
CA GLU A 45 -9.07 -44.07 -6.85
C GLU A 45 -8.59 -42.91 -7.73
N ALA A 46 -8.89 -42.94 -9.03
CA ALA A 46 -8.57 -41.84 -9.96
C ALA A 46 -9.32 -40.55 -9.61
N VAL A 47 -10.59 -40.64 -9.20
CA VAL A 47 -11.38 -39.49 -8.72
C VAL A 47 -10.77 -38.90 -7.45
N GLU A 48 -10.42 -39.73 -6.47
CA GLU A 48 -9.79 -39.27 -5.23
C GLU A 48 -8.43 -38.62 -5.48
N LYS A 49 -7.64 -39.19 -6.39
CA LYS A 49 -6.33 -38.64 -6.77
C LYS A 49 -6.48 -37.29 -7.48
N PHE A 50 -7.37 -37.20 -8.46
CA PHE A 50 -7.69 -35.93 -9.15
C PHE A 50 -8.13 -34.84 -8.16
N GLN A 51 -8.99 -35.18 -7.20
CA GLN A 51 -9.45 -34.22 -6.18
C GLN A 51 -8.32 -33.77 -5.23
N ARG A 52 -7.44 -34.69 -4.83
CA ARG A 52 -6.27 -34.37 -4.00
C ARG A 52 -5.33 -33.42 -4.73
N GLU A 53 -4.96 -33.73 -5.97
CA GLU A 53 -4.07 -32.92 -6.82
C GLU A 53 -4.66 -31.53 -7.12
N LYS A 54 -5.98 -31.46 -7.36
CA LYS A 54 -6.67 -30.19 -7.58
C LYS A 54 -6.68 -29.29 -6.33
N LYS A 55 -6.87 -29.87 -5.14
CA LYS A 55 -6.84 -29.13 -3.87
C LYS A 55 -5.44 -28.60 -3.55
N THR A 56 -4.40 -29.43 -3.72
CA THR A 56 -3.01 -29.01 -3.47
C THR A 56 -2.53 -27.95 -4.46
N SER A 57 -2.93 -28.05 -5.74
CA SER A 57 -2.62 -27.00 -6.74
C SER A 57 -3.26 -25.67 -6.40
N TYR A 58 -4.52 -25.66 -5.94
CA TYR A 58 -5.22 -24.42 -5.59
C TYR A 58 -4.64 -23.76 -4.32
N SER A 59 -4.26 -24.56 -3.31
CA SER A 59 -3.62 -24.03 -2.10
C SER A 59 -2.23 -23.46 -2.38
N ALA A 60 -1.43 -24.12 -3.22
CA ALA A 60 -0.10 -23.64 -3.60
C ALA A 60 -0.17 -22.33 -4.41
N LYS A 61 -1.12 -22.22 -5.34
CA LYS A 61 -1.36 -20.99 -6.09
C LYS A 61 -1.81 -19.85 -5.17
N THR A 62 -2.73 -20.13 -4.25
CA THR A 62 -3.21 -19.13 -3.28
C THR A 62 -2.08 -18.60 -2.39
N TYR A 63 -1.17 -19.49 -1.95
CA TYR A 63 0.00 -19.09 -1.16
C TYR A 63 0.98 -18.22 -1.96
N ASN A 64 1.36 -18.63 -3.18
CA ASN A 64 2.23 -17.83 -4.04
C ASN A 64 1.63 -16.45 -4.38
N ASP A 65 0.34 -16.40 -4.72
CA ASP A 65 -0.38 -15.16 -5.00
C ASP A 65 -0.42 -14.24 -3.76
N GLN A 66 -0.46 -14.81 -2.55
CA GLN A 66 -0.39 -14.05 -1.30
C GLN A 66 1.03 -13.54 -1.03
N THR A 67 2.06 -14.35 -1.25
CA THR A 67 3.46 -13.95 -1.08
C THR A 67 3.84 -12.81 -2.02
N GLU A 68 3.44 -12.87 -3.29
CA GLU A 68 3.69 -11.78 -4.25
C GLU A 68 2.96 -10.49 -3.85
N LYS A 69 1.75 -10.59 -3.31
CA LYS A 69 1.02 -9.43 -2.76
C LYS A 69 1.74 -8.82 -1.57
N ILE A 70 2.24 -9.65 -0.65
CA ILE A 70 3.00 -9.19 0.53
C ILE A 70 4.27 -8.46 0.08
N GLU A 71 5.07 -9.06 -0.80
CA GLU A 71 6.30 -8.44 -1.31
C GLU A 71 6.02 -7.09 -2.00
N ASN A 72 4.93 -7.01 -2.78
CA ASN A 72 4.51 -5.76 -3.40
C ASN A 72 4.05 -4.70 -2.38
N LEU A 73 3.39 -5.11 -1.29
CA LEU A 73 2.99 -4.21 -0.21
C LEU A 73 4.21 -3.71 0.57
N GLU A 74 5.17 -4.57 0.86
CA GLU A 74 6.43 -4.20 1.53
C GLU A 74 7.22 -3.18 0.69
N LYS A 75 7.32 -3.40 -0.63
CA LYS A 75 7.94 -2.42 -1.54
C LYS A 75 7.21 -1.07 -1.56
N LYS A 76 5.89 -1.07 -1.44
CA LYS A 76 5.10 0.17 -1.36
C LYS A 76 5.29 0.87 -0.01
N LEU A 77 5.35 0.11 1.09
CA LEU A 77 5.57 0.63 2.43
C LEU A 77 6.94 1.32 2.51
N ALA A 78 8.01 0.67 2.06
CA ALA A 78 9.35 1.25 2.04
C ALA A 78 9.42 2.57 1.24
N LYS A 79 8.71 2.65 0.10
CA LYS A 79 8.61 3.89 -0.68
C LYS A 79 7.86 5.00 0.06
N LEU A 80 6.83 4.65 0.83
CA LEU A 80 6.08 5.62 1.63
C LEU A 80 6.91 6.13 2.81
N GLU A 81 7.65 5.24 3.48
CA GLU A 81 8.56 5.60 4.57
C GLU A 81 9.64 6.57 4.09
N MET A 82 10.26 6.31 2.94
CA MET A 82 11.24 7.24 2.35
C MET A 82 10.65 8.62 2.04
N LYS A 83 9.44 8.67 1.47
CA LYS A 83 8.77 9.94 1.16
C LYS A 83 8.36 10.70 2.42
N PHE A 84 7.92 9.98 3.45
CA PHE A 84 7.57 10.57 4.73
C PHE A 84 8.82 11.19 5.36
N GLU A 85 9.92 10.47 5.39
CA GLU A 85 11.21 10.95 5.91
C GLU A 85 11.70 12.19 5.15
N GLU A 86 11.65 12.18 3.82
CA GLU A 86 12.01 13.35 3.00
C GLU A 86 11.13 14.56 3.32
N THR A 87 9.83 14.35 3.47
CA THR A 87 8.87 15.41 3.81
C THR A 87 9.13 15.96 5.21
N ASN A 88 9.41 15.08 6.18
CA ASN A 88 9.71 15.47 7.55
C ASN A 88 10.99 16.31 7.62
N ASN A 89 12.05 15.88 6.93
CA ASN A 89 13.30 16.64 6.84
C ASN A 89 13.11 18.04 6.23
N ILE A 90 12.28 18.17 5.19
CA ILE A 90 11.95 19.48 4.61
C ILE A 90 11.18 20.35 5.62
N PHE A 91 10.23 19.75 6.33
CA PHE A 91 9.43 20.46 7.33
C PHE A 91 10.28 20.98 8.48
N GLU A 92 11.15 20.14 9.05
CA GLU A 92 12.07 20.52 10.13
C GLU A 92 13.00 21.65 9.71
N LYS A 93 13.58 21.59 8.51
CA LYS A 93 14.43 22.68 7.98
C LYS A 93 13.67 23.99 7.85
N LYS A 94 12.41 23.95 7.40
CA LYS A 94 11.58 25.16 7.29
C LYS A 94 11.23 25.73 8.66
N LEU A 95 10.93 24.87 9.63
CA LEU A 95 10.70 25.32 11.01
C LEU A 95 11.94 25.99 11.59
N GLU A 96 13.12 25.39 11.40
CA GLU A 96 14.38 25.97 11.86
C GLU A 96 14.64 27.34 11.24
N GLN A 97 14.44 27.48 9.92
CA GLN A 97 14.57 28.77 9.22
C GLN A 97 13.62 29.83 9.78
N ILE A 98 12.37 29.46 10.07
CA ILE A 98 11.39 30.38 10.66
C ILE A 98 11.84 30.84 12.05
N VAL A 99 12.30 29.91 12.90
CA VAL A 99 12.79 30.23 14.26
C VAL A 99 14.01 31.15 14.19
N GLN A 100 14.94 30.88 13.28
CA GLN A 100 16.12 31.72 13.07
C GLN A 100 15.73 33.15 12.62
N LEU A 101 14.78 33.26 11.67
CA LEU A 101 14.28 34.55 11.20
C LEU A 101 13.68 35.36 12.35
N PHE A 102 12.72 34.79 13.10
CA PHE A 102 12.09 35.47 14.23
C PHE A 102 13.09 35.89 15.30
N THR A 103 14.07 35.02 15.60
CA THR A 103 15.11 35.32 16.57
C THR A 103 15.97 36.51 16.11
N SER A 104 16.34 36.55 14.83
CA SER A 104 17.12 37.64 14.25
C SER A 104 16.36 38.98 14.26
N GLU A 105 15.06 38.95 13.96
CA GLU A 105 14.20 40.13 13.99
C GLU A 105 14.01 40.65 15.41
N LEU A 106 13.75 39.76 16.38
CA LEU A 106 13.63 40.13 17.79
C LEU A 106 14.92 40.76 18.32
N ASN A 107 16.07 40.16 18.02
CA ASN A 107 17.37 40.70 18.41
C ASN A 107 17.61 42.09 17.82
N THR A 108 17.21 42.30 16.56
CA THR A 108 17.30 43.60 15.89
C THR A 108 16.44 44.65 16.59
N VAL A 109 15.19 44.31 16.93
CA VAL A 109 14.28 45.22 17.65
C VAL A 109 14.82 45.55 19.03
N VAL A 110 15.30 44.55 19.79
CA VAL A 110 15.90 44.76 21.11
C VAL A 110 17.12 45.68 21.02
N ALA A 111 18.00 45.47 20.03
CA ALA A 111 19.15 46.34 19.81
C ALA A 111 18.74 47.79 19.52
N GLN A 112 17.71 48.01 18.67
CA GLN A 112 17.19 49.34 18.37
C GLN A 112 16.58 50.02 19.61
N ILE A 113 15.84 49.28 20.44
CA ILE A 113 15.29 49.80 21.70
C ILE A 113 16.42 50.24 22.63
N ASN A 114 17.44 49.39 22.81
CA ASN A 114 18.59 49.70 23.66
C ASN A 114 19.32 50.98 23.20
N LEU A 115 19.57 51.11 21.88
CA LEU A 115 20.20 52.31 21.32
C LEU A 115 19.39 53.58 21.58
N ARG A 116 18.07 53.53 21.38
CA ARG A 116 17.18 54.69 21.65
C ARG A 116 17.14 55.04 23.13
N PHE A 117 17.08 54.03 24.00
CA PHE A 117 17.09 54.24 25.44
C PHE A 117 18.39 54.88 25.91
N SER A 118 19.55 54.38 25.45
CA SER A 118 20.85 54.99 25.76
C SER A 118 20.94 56.45 25.28
N SER A 119 20.46 56.74 24.06
CA SER A 119 20.43 58.12 23.54
C SER A 119 19.55 59.04 24.40
N LEU A 120 18.40 58.55 24.85
CA LEU A 120 17.50 59.31 25.73
C LEU A 120 18.18 59.59 27.08
N MET A 121 18.78 58.58 27.71
CA MET A 121 19.46 58.73 28.98
C MET A 121 20.62 59.74 28.91
N ASN A 122 21.42 59.69 27.85
CA ASN A 122 22.48 60.68 27.61
C ASN A 122 21.92 62.10 27.45
N THR A 123 20.79 62.23 26.74
CA THR A 123 20.12 63.53 26.55
C THR A 123 19.61 64.08 27.88
N MET A 124 18.96 63.24 28.69
CA MET A 124 18.48 63.60 30.03
C MET A 124 19.64 64.02 30.93
N GLU A 125 20.73 63.25 30.97
CA GLU A 125 21.92 63.57 31.76
C GLU A 125 22.52 64.91 31.35
N SER A 126 22.65 65.16 30.04
CA SER A 126 23.16 66.44 29.53
C SER A 126 22.25 67.62 29.89
N THR A 127 20.94 67.40 29.93
CA THR A 127 19.95 68.43 30.28
C THR A 127 19.99 68.74 31.77
N LEU A 128 20.07 67.71 32.61
CA LEU A 128 20.23 67.86 34.06
C LEU A 128 21.51 68.64 34.41
N LYS A 129 22.64 68.32 33.75
CA LYS A 129 23.91 69.06 33.90
C LYS A 129 23.78 70.55 33.54
N LYS A 130 22.94 70.91 32.56
CA LYS A 130 22.70 72.32 32.18
C LYS A 130 21.80 73.06 33.16
N LEU A 131 20.83 72.38 33.76
CA LEU A 131 19.88 72.98 34.71
C LEU A 131 20.47 73.16 36.12
N HIS A 132 21.40 72.29 36.51
CA HIS A 132 22.12 72.37 37.78
C HIS A 132 23.63 72.38 37.54
N PRO A 133 24.21 73.50 37.09
CA PRO A 133 25.65 73.65 37.03
C PRO A 133 26.18 73.69 38.47
N ILE A 134 26.87 72.62 38.88
CA ILE A 134 27.72 72.61 40.08
C ILE A 134 29.01 73.37 39.76
#